data_AF-A0A1F9AIJ8-F1
#
_entry.id   AF-A0A1F9AIJ8-F1
#
_cell.length_a   1.000
_cell.length_b   1.000
_cell.length_c   1.000
_cell.angle_alpha   90.00
_cell.angle_beta   90.00
_cell.angle_gamma   90.00
#
_symmetry.space_group_name_H-M   'P 1'
#
loop_
_entity.id
_entity.type
_entity.pdbx_description
1 polymer ?
#
loop_
_entity_poly.entity_id
_entity_poly.type
_entity_poly.pdbx_seq_one_letter_code
_entity_poly.pdbx_strand_id
1 'polypeptide(L)'
;MTNMRRMNICGAAYFLTTNIRDNRFPYRDSGHAEAAIQIIYRYREQRDYDLLGFVIMPDHWHLLIAPKKGLSVSSIMNRLKTAEAKRLIAAGWQPPIWWKRFHDRVIRNQDMLCATLSYLHENPVKKGLATRADDYPFSSANLRWQTDLNKYI
;
A
#
# COMPACT_ATOMS: atom_id res chain seq x y z
N MET A 1 6.49 2.09 -35.42
CA MET A 1 7.42 2.72 -34.45
C MET A 1 6.59 3.28 -33.30
N THR A 2 6.46 2.53 -32.21
CA THR A 2 5.68 2.97 -31.05
C THR A 2 6.51 4.02 -30.32
N ASN A 3 5.98 5.25 -30.24
CA ASN A 3 6.54 6.34 -29.46
C ASN A 3 6.58 5.93 -27.98
N MET A 4 7.65 5.27 -27.56
CA MET A 4 7.98 5.11 -26.14
C MET A 4 8.29 6.52 -25.62
N ARG A 5 7.27 7.20 -25.08
CA ARG A 5 7.50 8.31 -24.16
C ARG A 5 8.42 7.75 -23.07
N ARG A 6 9.65 8.23 -23.02
CA ARG A 6 10.58 7.93 -21.92
C ARG A 6 9.94 8.44 -20.64
N MET A 7 9.28 7.54 -19.92
CA MET A 7 8.83 7.84 -18.58
C MET A 7 10.05 7.96 -17.68
N ASN A 8 10.20 9.13 -17.09
CA ASN A 8 11.21 9.40 -16.09
C ASN A 8 10.70 8.84 -14.75
N ILE A 9 10.69 7.51 -14.61
CA ILE A 9 10.50 6.86 -13.30
C ILE A 9 11.76 7.20 -12.49
N CYS A 10 11.75 8.39 -11.87
CA CYS A 10 12.86 8.89 -11.07
C CYS A 10 12.84 8.13 -9.72
N GLY A 11 13.49 6.96 -9.71
CA GLY A 11 13.48 6.01 -8.59
C GLY A 11 12.59 4.80 -8.83
N ALA A 12 13.06 3.58 -8.53
CA ALA A 12 12.29 2.36 -8.73
C ALA A 12 11.02 2.36 -7.86
N ALA A 13 9.84 2.19 -8.48
CA ALA A 13 8.61 1.94 -7.74
C ALA A 13 8.54 0.45 -7.34
N TYR A 14 7.90 0.18 -6.21
CA TYR A 14 7.79 -1.17 -5.64
C TYR A 14 6.35 -1.48 -5.26
N PHE A 15 5.91 -2.65 -5.69
CA PHE A 15 4.69 -3.27 -5.18
C PHE A 15 5.04 -4.14 -3.98
N LEU A 16 4.37 -3.90 -2.86
CA LEU A 16 4.67 -4.49 -1.55
C LEU A 16 3.44 -5.19 -1.00
N THR A 17 3.64 -6.34 -0.37
CA THR A 17 2.60 -7.07 0.35
C THR A 17 3.08 -7.45 1.74
N THR A 18 2.34 -7.04 2.78
CA THR A 18 2.62 -7.46 4.17
C THR A 18 1.36 -8.00 4.82
N ASN A 19 1.47 -9.16 5.45
CA ASN A 19 0.35 -9.89 6.03
C ASN A 19 0.35 -9.81 7.55
N ILE A 20 -0.83 -9.71 8.15
CA ILE A 20 -1.06 -9.94 9.58
C ILE A 20 -0.85 -11.43 9.88
N ARG A 21 -0.26 -11.72 11.03
CA ARG A 21 0.06 -13.09 11.46
C ARG A 21 -1.19 -13.82 11.94
N ASP A 22 -1.18 -15.15 11.80
CA ASP A 22 -2.13 -16.10 12.40
C ASP A 22 -3.59 -15.93 11.94
N ASN A 23 -3.80 -15.54 10.67
CA ASN A 23 -5.13 -15.40 10.05
C ASN A 23 -6.07 -14.46 10.84
N ARG A 24 -5.52 -13.34 11.30
CA ARG A 24 -6.26 -12.31 12.04
C ARG A 24 -6.69 -11.19 11.10
N PHE A 25 -7.85 -10.60 11.39
CA PHE A 25 -8.52 -9.65 10.50
C PHE A 25 -8.81 -8.29 11.17
N PRO A 26 -7.78 -7.57 11.67
CA PRO A 26 -8.00 -6.32 12.38
C PRO A 26 -8.72 -5.27 11.52
N TYR A 27 -8.57 -5.33 10.20
CA TYR A 27 -9.10 -4.33 9.27
C TYR A 27 -10.52 -4.63 8.79
N ARG A 28 -11.20 -5.64 9.37
CA ARG A 28 -12.67 -5.72 9.28
C ARG A 28 -13.33 -4.59 10.07
N ASP A 29 -12.67 -4.13 11.12
CA ASP A 29 -13.03 -2.90 11.81
C ASP A 29 -12.58 -1.70 10.96
N SER A 30 -13.54 -0.84 10.59
CA SER A 30 -13.29 0.33 9.77
C SER A 30 -12.36 1.34 10.46
N GLY A 31 -12.46 1.49 11.78
CA GLY A 31 -11.59 2.37 12.55
C GLY A 31 -10.12 1.94 12.48
N HIS A 32 -9.86 0.64 12.52
CA HIS A 32 -8.51 0.09 12.32
C HIS A 32 -8.02 0.25 10.89
N ALA A 33 -8.88 0.04 9.89
CA ALA A 33 -8.52 0.22 8.48
C ALA A 33 -8.21 1.69 8.17
N GLU A 34 -9.00 2.63 8.68
CA GLU A 34 -8.74 4.06 8.50
C GLU A 34 -7.47 4.50 9.23
N ALA A 35 -7.26 4.05 10.46
CA ALA A 35 -6.04 4.39 11.21
C ALA A 35 -4.77 3.83 10.54
N ALA A 36 -4.84 2.66 9.92
CA ALA A 36 -3.77 2.12 9.08
C ALA A 36 -3.44 3.04 7.90
N ILE A 37 -4.46 3.56 7.21
CA ILE A 37 -4.28 4.53 6.13
C ILE A 37 -3.62 5.81 6.66
N GLN A 38 -4.04 6.31 7.83
CA GLN A 38 -3.40 7.50 8.43
C GLN A 38 -1.91 7.31 8.69
N ILE A 39 -1.47 6.10 9.04
CA ILE A 39 -0.03 5.79 9.18
C ILE A 39 0.68 5.90 7.82
N ILE A 40 0.10 5.35 6.75
CA ILE A 40 0.66 5.47 5.39
C ILE A 40 0.80 6.96 5.02
N TYR A 41 -0.26 7.75 5.19
CA TYR A 41 -0.24 9.17 4.86
C TYR A 41 0.76 9.97 5.71
N ARG A 42 0.89 9.68 7.01
CA ARG A 42 1.90 10.31 7.87
C ARG A 42 3.32 10.16 7.33
N TYR A 43 3.71 8.95 6.91
CA TYR A 43 5.06 8.72 6.39
C TYR A 43 5.24 9.24 4.96
N ARG A 44 4.14 9.31 4.18
CA ARG A 44 4.13 10.05 2.90
C ARG A 44 4.41 11.55 3.12
N GLU A 45 3.77 12.17 4.11
CA GLU A 45 3.97 13.60 4.45
C GLU A 45 5.39 13.89 4.93
N GLN A 46 6.00 12.96 5.66
CA GLN A 46 7.43 13.00 6.03
C GLN A 46 8.38 12.85 4.85
N ARG A 47 7.86 12.68 3.62
CA ARG A 47 8.62 12.51 2.38
C ARG A 47 9.46 11.23 2.39
N ASP A 48 9.00 10.15 3.03
CA ASP A 48 9.71 8.87 2.96
C ASP A 48 9.57 8.22 1.56
N TYR A 49 8.43 8.44 0.89
CA TYR A 49 8.11 7.88 -0.43
C TYR A 49 7.02 8.70 -1.14
N ASP A 50 6.89 8.54 -2.46
CA ASP A 50 5.64 8.84 -3.16
C ASP A 50 4.71 7.62 -3.07
N LEU A 51 3.44 7.85 -2.75
CA LEU A 51 2.41 6.81 -2.67
C LEU A 51 1.68 6.75 -4.00
N LEU A 52 1.83 5.67 -4.76
CA LEU A 52 1.21 5.52 -6.08
C LEU A 52 -0.13 4.79 -6.02
N GLY A 53 -0.30 3.89 -5.06
CA GLY A 53 -1.56 3.21 -4.78
C GLY A 53 -1.50 2.33 -3.54
N PHE A 54 -2.66 2.01 -2.97
CA PHE A 54 -2.74 1.10 -1.82
C PHE A 54 -4.11 0.42 -1.71
N VAL A 55 -4.14 -0.71 -1.01
CA VAL A 55 -5.37 -1.27 -0.44
C VAL A 55 -5.08 -1.91 0.91
N ILE A 56 -5.94 -1.62 1.89
CA ILE A 56 -5.98 -2.30 3.18
C ILE A 56 -7.05 -3.38 3.10
N MET A 57 -6.60 -4.62 2.93
CA MET A 57 -7.47 -5.80 3.00
C MET A 57 -7.67 -6.19 4.48
N PRO A 58 -8.69 -6.98 4.81
CA PRO A 58 -9.00 -7.39 6.19
C PRO A 58 -7.80 -7.88 7.03
N ASP A 59 -6.85 -8.58 6.40
CA ASP A 59 -5.71 -9.25 7.00
C ASP A 59 -4.33 -8.82 6.44
N HIS A 60 -4.27 -7.95 5.43
CA HIS A 60 -3.01 -7.59 4.80
C HIS A 60 -3.06 -6.25 4.08
N TRP A 61 -1.89 -5.71 3.79
CA TRP A 61 -1.74 -4.48 3.02
C TRP A 61 -1.06 -4.77 1.69
N HIS A 62 -1.57 -4.12 0.65
CA HIS A 62 -0.85 -3.92 -0.60
C HIS A 62 -0.48 -2.45 -0.74
N LEU A 63 0.80 -2.17 -0.98
CA LEU A 63 1.30 -0.81 -1.19
C LEU A 63 2.05 -0.74 -2.52
N LEU A 64 1.88 0.36 -3.24
CA LEU A 64 2.65 0.70 -4.42
C LEU A 64 3.32 2.05 -4.16
N ILE A 65 4.63 2.02 -3.90
CA ILE A 65 5.38 3.20 -3.46
C ILE A 65 6.64 3.40 -4.29
N ALA A 66 7.08 4.65 -4.42
CA ALA A 66 8.41 5.00 -4.92
C ALA A 66 9.22 5.62 -3.78
N PRO A 67 10.20 4.89 -3.21
CA PRO A 67 11.05 5.41 -2.13
C PRO A 67 11.79 6.70 -2.55
N LYS A 68 11.90 7.66 -1.62
CA LYS A 68 12.76 8.83 -1.85
C LYS A 68 14.25 8.46 -1.75
N LYS A 69 15.10 9.29 -2.35
CA LYS A 69 16.56 9.09 -2.40
C LYS A 69 17.12 8.85 -1.00
N GLY A 70 17.92 7.80 -0.84
CA GLY A 70 18.55 7.43 0.43
C GLY A 70 17.71 6.53 1.35
N LEU A 71 16.46 6.24 1.00
CA LEU A 71 15.62 5.31 1.74
C LEU A 71 15.44 4.00 1.00
N SER A 72 15.59 2.89 1.73
CA SER A 72 15.27 1.56 1.22
C SER A 72 13.82 1.18 1.54
N VAL A 73 13.23 0.35 0.68
CA VAL A 73 11.91 -0.26 0.91
C VAL A 73 11.85 -0.95 2.27
N SER A 74 12.91 -1.68 2.65
CA SER A 74 12.98 -2.37 3.94
C SER A 74 12.91 -1.41 5.13
N SER A 75 13.57 -0.25 5.04
CA SER A 75 13.51 0.79 6.08
C SER A 75 12.10 1.38 6.20
N ILE A 76 11.47 1.71 5.06
CA ILE A 76 10.10 2.22 5.01
C ILE A 76 9.11 1.21 5.59
N MET A 77 9.19 -0.05 5.15
CA MET A 77 8.32 -1.11 5.65
C MET A 77 8.53 -1.39 7.13
N ASN A 78 9.76 -1.29 7.64
CA ASN A 78 10.01 -1.41 9.07
C ASN A 78 9.28 -0.31 9.86
N ARG A 79 9.36 0.95 9.40
CA ARG A 79 8.69 2.09 10.04
C ARG A 79 7.17 1.92 10.03
N LEU A 80 6.58 1.62 8.86
CA LEU A 80 5.13 1.40 8.71
C LEU A 80 4.63 0.26 9.61
N LYS A 81 5.29 -0.91 9.53
CA LYS A 81 4.90 -2.10 10.31
C LYS A 81 5.07 -1.85 11.81
N THR A 82 6.12 -1.15 12.23
CA THR A 82 6.35 -0.83 13.64
C THR A 82 5.29 0.14 14.17
N ALA A 83 4.98 1.20 13.44
CA ALA A 83 3.94 2.16 13.84
C ALA A 83 2.58 1.49 14.00
N GLU A 84 2.19 0.67 13.02
CA GLU A 84 0.91 -0.02 13.05
C GLU A 84 0.86 -1.13 14.10
N ALA A 85 1.95 -1.87 14.29
CA ALA A 85 2.01 -2.90 15.33
C ALA A 85 1.83 -2.27 16.72
N LYS A 86 2.51 -1.14 16.99
CA LYS A 86 2.33 -0.40 18.26
C LYS A 86 0.88 0.02 18.46
N ARG A 87 0.23 0.54 17.41
CA ARG A 87 -1.18 0.96 17.47
C ARG A 87 -2.13 -0.21 17.76
N LEU A 88 -1.99 -1.32 17.04
CA LEU A 88 -2.82 -2.49 17.25
C LEU A 88 -2.59 -3.12 18.64
N ILE A 89 -1.34 -3.15 19.12
CA ILE A 89 -1.03 -3.63 20.47
C ILE A 89 -1.69 -2.75 21.54
N ALA A 90 -1.65 -1.42 21.38
CA ALA A 90 -2.36 -0.50 22.28
C ALA A 90 -3.90 -0.68 22.23
N ALA A 91 -4.43 -1.17 21.11
CA ALA A 91 -5.84 -1.54 20.95
C ALA A 91 -6.16 -2.98 21.43
N GLY A 92 -5.22 -3.67 22.08
CA GLY A 92 -5.42 -4.99 22.70
C GLY A 92 -5.02 -6.19 21.84
N TRP A 93 -4.47 -5.98 20.63
CA TRP A 93 -4.00 -7.08 19.78
C TRP A 93 -2.66 -7.65 20.26
N GLN A 94 -2.55 -8.98 20.32
CA GLN A 94 -1.35 -9.63 20.85
C GLN A 94 -0.19 -9.66 19.83
N PRO A 95 1.06 -9.37 20.24
CA PRO A 95 2.21 -9.52 19.38
C PRO A 95 2.56 -11.01 19.15
N PRO A 96 3.28 -11.33 18.06
CA PRO A 96 3.66 -10.42 16.98
C PRO A 96 2.49 -10.15 16.01
N ILE A 97 2.32 -8.89 15.60
CA ILE A 97 1.22 -8.47 14.72
C ILE A 97 1.41 -8.95 13.28
N TRP A 98 2.62 -8.77 12.74
CA TRP A 98 2.94 -9.04 11.34
C TRP A 98 3.67 -10.36 11.14
N TRP A 99 3.56 -10.92 9.94
CA TRP A 99 4.59 -11.84 9.45
C TRP A 99 5.95 -11.15 9.37
N LYS A 100 7.04 -11.90 9.63
CA LYS A 100 8.41 -11.35 9.71
C LYS A 100 8.84 -10.68 8.39
N ARG A 101 8.51 -11.30 7.25
CA ARG A 101 8.84 -10.78 5.92
C ARG A 101 7.64 -10.09 5.27
N PHE A 102 7.94 -9.24 4.30
CA PHE A 102 6.99 -8.74 3.31
C PHE A 102 7.48 -9.21 1.94
N HIS A 103 6.59 -9.23 0.95
CA HIS A 103 6.97 -9.50 -0.44
C HIS A 103 7.11 -8.17 -1.17
N ASP A 104 8.10 -8.06 -2.05
CA ASP A 104 8.30 -6.91 -2.92
C ASP A 104 8.47 -7.32 -4.38
N ARG A 105 8.04 -6.43 -5.28
CA ARG A 105 8.25 -6.54 -6.73
C ARG A 105 8.57 -5.16 -7.29
N VAL A 106 9.72 -5.04 -7.96
CA VAL A 106 10.13 -3.82 -8.67
C VAL A 106 9.24 -3.59 -9.89
N ILE A 107 8.76 -2.36 -10.05
CA ILE A 107 8.05 -1.88 -11.23
C ILE A 107 9.05 -1.21 -12.17
N ARG A 108 9.15 -1.73 -13.40
CA ARG A 108 10.21 -1.36 -14.34
C ARG A 108 9.75 -0.45 -15.48
N ASN A 109 8.44 -0.38 -15.72
CA ASN A 109 7.86 0.40 -16.81
C ASN A 109 6.39 0.75 -16.50
N GLN A 110 5.80 1.57 -17.39
CA GLN A 110 4.42 2.04 -17.28
C GLN A 110 3.40 0.90 -17.33
N ASP A 111 3.57 -0.06 -18.23
CA ASP A 111 2.63 -1.17 -18.39
C ASP A 111 2.54 -2.01 -17.11
N MET A 112 3.70 -2.28 -16.48
CA MET A 112 3.76 -2.95 -15.18
C MET A 112 3.12 -2.10 -14.08
N LEU A 113 3.28 -0.78 -14.11
CA LEU A 113 2.66 0.14 -13.15
C LEU A 113 1.14 0.06 -13.26
N CYS A 114 0.59 0.27 -14.47
CA CYS A 114 -0.83 0.23 -14.75
C CYS A 114 -1.43 -1.15 -14.40
N ALA A 115 -0.81 -2.24 -14.84
CA ALA A 115 -1.28 -3.59 -14.51
C ALA A 115 -1.26 -3.87 -13.00
N THR A 116 -0.27 -3.35 -12.28
CA THR A 116 -0.19 -3.48 -10.82
C THR A 116 -1.27 -2.67 -10.11
N LEU A 117 -1.54 -1.43 -10.57
CA LEU A 117 -2.62 -0.60 -10.05
C LEU A 117 -3.98 -1.28 -10.24
N SER A 118 -4.28 -1.74 -11.45
CA SER A 118 -5.51 -2.48 -11.73
C SER A 118 -5.61 -3.73 -10.87
N TYR A 119 -4.54 -4.52 -10.76
CA TYR A 119 -4.53 -5.68 -9.86
C TYR A 119 -4.88 -5.28 -8.42
N LEU A 120 -4.19 -4.28 -7.88
CA LEU A 120 -4.33 -3.79 -6.52
C LEU A 120 -5.77 -3.29 -6.25
N HIS A 121 -6.34 -2.50 -7.15
CA HIS A 121 -7.70 -1.94 -7.04
C HIS A 121 -8.80 -3.01 -7.19
N GLU A 122 -8.56 -4.07 -7.95
CA GLU A 122 -9.50 -5.17 -8.14
C GLU A 122 -9.48 -6.22 -7.01
N ASN A 123 -8.52 -6.15 -6.08
CA ASN A 123 -8.43 -7.14 -5.00
C ASN A 123 -9.68 -7.20 -4.11
N PRO A 124 -10.25 -6.07 -3.65
CA PRO A 124 -11.50 -6.07 -2.89
C PRO A 124 -12.66 -6.73 -3.64
N VAL A 125 -12.79 -6.45 -4.94
CA VAL A 125 -13.85 -7.00 -5.79
C VAL A 125 -13.72 -8.51 -5.92
N LYS A 126 -12.52 -9.00 -6.25
CA LYS A 126 -12.21 -10.44 -6.35
C LYS A 126 -12.42 -11.20 -5.04
N LYS A 127 -12.38 -10.50 -3.90
CA LYS A 127 -12.62 -11.06 -2.56
C LYS A 127 -14.06 -10.86 -2.08
N GLY A 128 -14.94 -10.28 -2.90
CA GLY A 128 -16.34 -10.04 -2.55
C GLY A 128 -16.54 -8.96 -1.47
N LEU A 129 -15.56 -8.08 -1.27
CA LEU A 129 -15.62 -6.98 -0.30
C LEU A 129 -16.30 -5.73 -0.89
N ALA A 130 -16.41 -5.65 -2.21
CA ALA A 130 -17.04 -4.55 -2.93
C ALA A 130 -17.52 -5.03 -4.31
N THR A 131 -18.53 -4.38 -4.88
CA THR A 131 -19.01 -4.66 -6.25
C THR A 131 -18.11 -4.01 -7.29
N ARG A 132 -17.59 -2.82 -7.01
CA ARG A 132 -16.63 -2.10 -7.84
C ARG A 132 -15.40 -1.71 -7.04
N ALA A 133 -14.28 -1.46 -7.72
CA ALA A 133 -13.04 -1.10 -7.07
C ALA A 133 -13.13 0.21 -6.27
N ASP A 134 -13.83 1.22 -6.81
CA ASP A 134 -14.06 2.54 -6.20
C ASP A 134 -15.01 2.52 -5.00
N ASP A 135 -15.85 1.48 -4.88
CA ASP A 135 -16.76 1.29 -3.73
C ASP A 135 -16.02 0.88 -2.45
N TYR A 136 -14.83 0.29 -2.54
CA TYR A 136 -14.10 -0.16 -1.36
C TYR A 136 -13.41 1.00 -0.64
N PRO A 137 -13.81 1.37 0.58
CA PRO A 137 -13.40 2.62 1.21
C PRO A 137 -11.95 2.63 1.67
N PHE A 138 -11.28 1.47 1.74
CA PHE A 138 -9.90 1.34 2.23
C PHE A 138 -8.90 1.06 1.11
N SER A 139 -9.20 1.52 -0.11
CA SER A 139 -8.31 1.48 -1.27
C SER A 139 -8.17 2.85 -1.91
N SER A 140 -7.02 3.10 -2.53
CA SER A 140 -6.79 4.28 -3.36
C SER A 140 -7.56 4.28 -4.68
N ALA A 141 -8.36 3.24 -4.98
CA ALA A 141 -9.37 3.28 -6.03
C ALA A 141 -10.51 4.24 -5.66
N ASN A 142 -10.80 4.38 -4.36
CA ASN A 142 -11.76 5.34 -3.85
C ASN A 142 -11.16 6.75 -3.88
N LEU A 143 -11.84 7.67 -4.58
CA LEU A 143 -11.37 9.03 -4.86
C LEU A 143 -11.17 9.90 -3.60
N ARG A 144 -11.65 9.47 -2.43
CA ARG A 144 -11.32 10.06 -1.12
C ARG A 144 -9.81 10.14 -0.89
N TRP A 145 -9.04 9.19 -1.42
CA TRP A 145 -7.63 9.01 -1.09
C TRP A 145 -6.72 9.51 -2.21
N GLN A 146 -6.15 10.69 -2.03
CA GLN A 146 -5.22 11.27 -3.00
C GLN A 146 -3.87 10.55 -3.00
N THR A 147 -3.34 10.26 -4.17
CA THR A 147 -2.02 9.64 -4.38
C THR A 147 -1.08 10.57 -5.14
N ASP A 148 0.18 10.17 -5.22
CA ASP A 148 1.22 10.83 -6.02
C ASP A 148 1.29 10.30 -7.47
N LEU A 149 0.33 9.46 -7.87
CA LEU A 149 0.32 8.76 -9.16
C LEU A 149 0.46 9.71 -10.35
N ASN A 150 -0.17 10.88 -10.30
CA ASN A 150 -0.14 11.88 -11.39
C ASN A 150 1.26 12.41 -11.73
N LYS A 151 2.26 12.19 -10.86
CA LYS A 151 3.67 12.52 -11.17
C LYS A 151 4.33 11.47 -12.08
N TYR A 152 3.68 10.33 -12.26
CA TYR A 152 4.21 9.13 -12.91
C TYR A 152 3.36 8.68 -14.11
N ILE A 153 2.30 9.40 -14.49
CA ILE A 153 1.46 9.09 -15.67
C ILE A 153 1.33 10.28 -16.60
#